data_AF-A0A6C0D404-F1
#
_entry.id   AF-A0A6C0D404-F1
#
_cell.length_a   1.000
_cell.length_b   1.000
_cell.length_c   1.000
_cell.angle_alpha   90.00
_cell.angle_beta   90.00
_cell.angle_gamma   90.00
#
_symmetry.space_group_name_H-M   'P 1'
#
loop_
_entity.id
_entity.type
_entity.pdbx_description
1 polymer ?
#
loop_
_entity_poly.entity_id
_entity_poly.type
_entity_poly.pdbx_seq_one_letter_code
_entity_poly.pdbx_strand_id
1 'polypeptide(L)'
;MPKELILETYVVLIKNFFDSVSKSENMKELDFPVSNLCIGIHSIHRVFEYAIMKTKNIERAIYYAQQTYYYYLEYMNQIQQSNLSQRLNHIDAVLFVYKKTIFDLSNNDNNTMTNIMTLNNHSIVIDEDECRALFLKISKIMNVIFHFSNTNITFYNRKIICDVYLERFLWHAQNMDISISYLEIIQQKIELQFEIYEELLKEIIEKYERQRKNTKRIMNKNLTASEQNEHVLMKFYVEEPIFNEKFHEGNMKEFVQWLYT
;
A
#
# COMPACT_ATOMS: atom_id res chain seq x y z
N MET A 1 15.97 -7.41 -9.53
CA MET A 1 16.39 -5.99 -9.72
C MET A 1 16.18 -5.22 -8.42
N PRO A 2 16.88 -4.09 -8.19
CA PRO A 2 16.77 -3.31 -6.95
C PRO A 2 15.32 -2.92 -6.57
N LYS A 3 14.46 -2.66 -7.57
CA LYS A 3 13.03 -2.36 -7.36
C LYS A 3 12.23 -3.54 -6.81
N GLU A 4 12.45 -4.75 -7.32
CA GLU A 4 11.75 -5.95 -6.86
C GLU A 4 12.10 -6.22 -5.39
N LEU A 5 13.37 -6.08 -5.02
CA LEU A 5 13.83 -6.20 -3.65
C LEU A 5 13.15 -5.17 -2.72
N ILE A 6 13.02 -3.91 -3.16
CA ILE A 6 12.30 -2.87 -2.42
C ILE A 6 10.83 -3.27 -2.21
N LEU A 7 10.16 -3.78 -3.26
CA LEU A 7 8.75 -4.19 -3.19
C LEU A 7 8.55 -5.38 -2.25
N GLU A 8 9.35 -6.44 -2.39
CA GLU A 8 9.31 -7.62 -1.51
C GLU A 8 9.53 -7.22 -0.05
N THR A 9 10.55 -6.39 0.20
CA THR A 9 10.86 -5.87 1.52
C THR A 9 9.70 -5.05 2.09
N TYR A 10 9.11 -4.17 1.28
CA TYR A 10 7.98 -3.35 1.68
C TYR A 10 6.76 -4.19 2.05
N VAL A 11 6.44 -5.21 1.25
CA VAL A 11 5.36 -6.17 1.55
C VAL A 11 5.57 -6.83 2.90
N VAL A 12 6.79 -7.31 3.17
CA VAL A 12 7.12 -7.95 4.46
C VAL A 12 6.95 -6.97 5.62
N LEU A 13 7.37 -5.71 5.47
CA LEU A 13 7.19 -4.69 6.50
C LEU A 13 5.71 -4.44 6.84
N ILE A 14 4.86 -4.33 5.81
CA ILE A 14 3.42 -4.13 6.01
C ILE A 14 2.76 -5.37 6.62
N LYS A 15 3.08 -6.59 6.14
CA LYS A 15 2.57 -7.84 6.73
C LYS A 15 2.96 -7.96 8.21
N ASN A 16 4.22 -7.68 8.55
CA ASN A 16 4.70 -7.68 9.93
C ASN A 16 3.98 -6.65 10.82
N PHE A 17 3.62 -5.49 10.26
CA PHE A 17 2.83 -4.49 10.97
C PHE A 17 1.41 -5.00 11.28
N PHE A 18 0.70 -5.55 10.27
CA PHE A 18 -0.62 -6.16 10.48
C PHE A 18 -0.56 -7.29 11.52
N ASP A 19 0.47 -8.13 11.46
CA ASP A 19 0.67 -9.20 12.43
C ASP A 19 0.92 -8.66 13.85
N SER A 20 1.73 -7.62 13.98
CA SER A 20 2.02 -6.97 15.27
C SER A 20 0.77 -6.35 15.88
N VAL A 21 -0.05 -5.65 15.08
CA VAL A 21 -1.37 -5.13 15.50
C VAL A 21 -2.25 -6.29 15.95
N SER A 22 -2.33 -7.37 15.16
CA SER A 22 -3.17 -8.53 15.46
C SER A 22 -2.73 -9.34 16.68
N LYS A 23 -1.50 -9.15 17.17
CA LYS A 23 -1.00 -9.79 18.41
C LYS A 23 -1.27 -8.94 19.65
N SER A 24 -1.46 -7.63 19.51
CA SER A 24 -1.72 -6.72 20.62
C SER A 24 -3.12 -6.96 21.20
N GLU A 25 -3.20 -7.39 22.46
CA GLU A 25 -4.47 -7.68 23.16
C GLU A 25 -5.38 -6.44 23.21
N ASN A 26 -4.81 -5.28 23.53
CA ASN A 26 -5.52 -3.99 23.59
C ASN A 26 -6.11 -3.55 22.25
N MET A 27 -5.54 -4.02 21.13
CA MET A 27 -5.99 -3.64 19.79
C MET A 27 -7.06 -4.59 19.23
N LYS A 28 -7.18 -5.80 19.78
CA LYS A 28 -8.25 -6.75 19.45
C LYS A 28 -9.59 -6.36 20.06
N GLU A 29 -9.59 -5.86 21.28
CA GLU A 29 -10.81 -5.52 22.02
C GLU A 29 -11.59 -4.33 21.42
N LEU A 30 -10.91 -3.48 20.64
CA LEU A 30 -11.45 -2.20 20.18
C LEU A 30 -11.68 -2.12 18.66
N ASP A 31 -11.48 -3.21 17.91
CA ASP A 31 -11.46 -3.22 16.44
C ASP A 31 -10.61 -2.06 15.89
N PHE A 32 -9.29 -2.20 16.05
CA PHE A 32 -8.27 -1.16 15.79
C PHE A 32 -8.71 -0.13 14.73
N PRO A 33 -8.99 1.14 15.13
CA PRO A 33 -9.67 2.09 14.26
C PRO A 33 -8.98 2.24 12.91
N VAL A 34 -9.78 2.27 11.83
CA VAL A 34 -9.28 2.35 10.45
C VAL A 34 -8.34 3.55 10.24
N SER A 35 -8.61 4.67 10.90
CA SER A 35 -7.73 5.84 10.90
C SER A 35 -6.34 5.52 11.47
N ASN A 36 -6.27 4.83 12.61
CA ASN A 36 -5.01 4.43 13.24
C ASN A 36 -4.23 3.44 12.37
N LEU A 37 -4.92 2.55 11.65
CA LEU A 37 -4.27 1.65 10.70
C LEU A 37 -3.67 2.41 9.52
N CYS A 38 -4.44 3.33 8.95
CA CYS A 38 -4.01 4.18 7.85
C CYS A 38 -2.76 5.00 8.23
N ILE A 39 -2.79 5.64 9.40
CA ILE A 39 -1.67 6.46 9.90
C ILE A 39 -0.41 5.62 10.15
N GLY A 40 -0.55 4.42 10.74
CA GLY A 40 0.57 3.52 10.96
C GLY A 40 1.25 3.12 9.65
N ILE A 41 0.45 2.72 8.66
CA ILE A 41 0.92 2.36 7.32
C ILE A 41 1.60 3.55 6.63
N HIS A 42 1.00 4.75 6.68
CA HIS A 42 1.59 5.95 6.09
C HIS A 42 2.90 6.34 6.78
N SER A 43 3.01 6.16 8.08
CA SER A 43 4.25 6.42 8.84
C SER A 43 5.37 5.47 8.39
N ILE A 44 5.08 4.17 8.28
CA ILE A 44 6.03 3.17 7.75
C ILE A 44 6.46 3.54 6.34
N HIS A 45 5.49 3.86 5.47
CA HIS A 45 5.75 4.23 4.09
C HIS A 45 6.73 5.41 3.99
N ARG A 46 6.47 6.49 4.73
CA ARG A 46 7.30 7.70 4.69
C ARG A 46 8.69 7.50 5.25
N VAL A 47 8.82 6.77 6.37
CA VAL A 47 10.14 6.49 6.94
C VAL A 47 10.94 5.57 6.03
N PHE A 48 10.31 4.55 5.45
CA PHE A 48 10.98 3.64 4.52
C PHE A 48 11.42 4.36 3.24
N GLU A 49 10.54 5.16 2.62
CA GLU A 49 10.86 6.05 1.48
C GLU A 49 12.07 6.94 1.81
N TYR A 50 12.01 7.68 2.91
CA TYR A 50 13.08 8.57 3.33
C TYR A 50 14.40 7.83 3.60
N ALA A 51 14.34 6.69 4.29
CA ALA A 51 15.53 5.92 4.63
C ALA A 51 16.20 5.32 3.38
N ILE A 52 15.43 4.86 2.39
CA ILE A 52 15.97 4.41 1.10
C ILE A 52 16.64 5.57 0.37
N MET A 53 15.96 6.72 0.24
CA MET A 53 16.50 7.88 -0.46
C MET A 53 17.78 8.42 0.19
N LYS A 54 17.81 8.47 1.52
CA LYS A 54 18.92 9.01 2.31
C LYS A 54 20.13 8.07 2.33
N THR A 55 19.90 6.80 2.66
CA THR A 55 20.99 5.85 2.95
C THR A 55 21.41 5.04 1.75
N LYS A 56 20.56 4.95 0.71
CA LYS A 56 20.72 4.04 -0.44
C LYS A 56 21.01 2.60 0.00
N ASN A 57 20.51 2.20 1.17
CA ASN A 57 20.76 0.89 1.77
C ASN A 57 19.43 0.29 2.26
N ILE A 58 19.08 -0.87 1.72
CA ILE A 58 17.81 -1.56 2.03
C ILE A 58 17.74 -2.01 3.48
N GLU A 59 18.85 -2.51 4.05
CA GLU A 59 18.89 -3.03 5.41
C GLU A 59 18.70 -1.91 6.43
N ARG A 60 19.34 -0.75 6.21
CA ARG A 60 19.09 0.45 7.02
C ARG A 60 17.64 0.90 6.90
N ALA A 61 17.07 0.91 5.69
CA ALA A 61 15.68 1.27 5.50
C ALA A 61 14.71 0.31 6.21
N ILE A 62 14.96 -1.00 6.14
CA ILE A 62 14.22 -2.03 6.89
C ILE A 62 14.28 -1.72 8.38
N TYR A 63 15.48 -1.50 8.91
CA TYR A 63 15.67 -1.21 10.33
C TYR A 63 14.84 -0.01 10.78
N TYR A 64 14.93 1.15 10.09
CA TYR A 64 14.17 2.33 10.48
C TYR A 64 12.65 2.16 10.29
N ALA A 65 12.21 1.45 9.25
CA ALA A 65 10.80 1.16 9.05
C ALA A 65 10.23 0.19 10.11
N GLN A 66 11.03 -0.78 10.57
CA GLN A 66 10.66 -1.65 11.68
C GLN A 66 10.52 -0.88 12.98
N GLN A 67 11.53 -0.06 13.32
CA GLN A 67 11.49 0.82 14.48
C GLN A 67 10.26 1.74 14.44
N THR A 68 9.90 2.24 13.26
CA THR A 68 8.71 3.09 13.06
C THR A 68 7.44 2.41 13.58
N TYR A 69 7.17 1.18 13.15
CA TYR A 69 5.93 0.54 13.57
C TYR A 69 5.97 0.07 15.03
N TYR A 70 7.14 -0.27 15.58
CA TYR A 70 7.27 -0.56 17.01
C TYR A 70 6.96 0.68 17.86
N TYR A 71 7.60 1.82 17.58
CA TYR A 71 7.35 3.06 18.30
C TYR A 71 5.92 3.56 18.11
N TYR A 72 5.34 3.37 16.92
CA TYR A 72 3.95 3.71 16.68
C TYR A 72 3.01 2.87 17.56
N LEU A 73 3.16 1.54 17.58
CA LEU A 73 2.30 0.67 18.38
C LEU A 73 2.49 0.90 19.88
N GLU A 74 3.72 1.14 20.33
CA GLU A 74 4.01 1.53 21.71
C GLU A 74 3.28 2.81 22.10
N TYR A 75 3.37 3.85 21.28
CA TYR A 75 2.66 5.11 21.49
C TYR A 75 1.15 4.90 21.57
N MET A 76 0.59 4.12 20.63
CA MET A 76 -0.85 3.83 20.62
C MET A 76 -1.29 3.09 21.89
N ASN A 77 -0.52 2.10 22.35
CA ASN A 77 -0.80 1.38 23.60
C ASN A 77 -0.74 2.33 24.82
N GLN A 78 0.24 3.23 24.89
CA GLN A 78 0.37 4.20 25.98
C GLN A 78 -0.82 5.18 26.03
N ILE A 79 -1.28 5.67 24.88
CA ILE A 79 -2.46 6.57 24.82
C ILE A 79 -3.73 5.84 25.24
N GLN A 80 -3.88 4.56 24.89
CA GLN A 80 -5.01 3.74 25.30
C GLN A 80 -5.02 3.52 26.83
N GLN A 81 -3.87 3.19 27.43
CA GLN A 81 -3.74 2.94 28.87
C GLN A 81 -3.95 4.20 29.73
N SER A 82 -3.66 5.38 29.19
CA SER A 82 -3.70 6.65 29.93
C SER A 82 -5.06 7.33 29.98
N ASN A 83 -6.15 6.71 29.48
CA ASN A 83 -7.47 7.34 29.28
C ASN A 83 -7.44 8.65 28.47
N LEU A 84 -6.32 8.92 27.77
CA LEU A 84 -6.14 10.05 26.85
C LEU A 84 -6.69 9.73 25.44
N SER A 85 -7.39 8.61 25.29
CA SER A 85 -7.98 8.13 24.02
C SER A 85 -8.85 9.17 23.32
N GLN A 86 -9.51 10.06 24.06
CA GLN A 86 -10.31 11.17 23.51
C GLN A 86 -9.48 12.32 22.91
N ARG A 87 -8.15 12.32 23.08
CA ARG A 87 -7.21 13.33 22.55
C ARG A 87 -6.05 12.67 21.80
N LEU A 88 -6.34 11.64 21.01
CA LEU A 88 -5.32 11.04 20.15
C LEU A 88 -5.00 12.03 19.01
N ASN A 89 -4.04 12.92 19.24
CA ASN A 89 -3.54 13.78 18.19
C ASN A 89 -2.63 12.95 17.29
N HIS A 90 -3.16 12.47 16.18
CA HIS A 90 -2.44 11.70 15.18
C HIS A 90 -1.15 12.41 14.71
N ILE A 91 -1.11 13.75 14.77
CA ILE A 91 0.08 14.54 14.47
C ILE A 91 1.19 14.26 15.50
N ASP A 92 0.87 14.16 16.79
CA ASP A 92 1.84 13.91 17.85
C ASP A 92 2.42 12.49 17.75
N ALA A 93 1.60 11.51 17.37
CA ALA A 93 2.05 10.14 17.10
C ALA A 93 3.08 10.10 15.95
N VAL A 94 2.76 10.77 14.84
CA VAL A 94 3.66 10.85 13.67
C VAL A 94 4.94 11.62 14.02
N LEU A 95 4.84 12.74 14.73
CA LEU A 95 5.99 13.53 15.18
C LEU A 95 6.90 12.74 16.12
N PHE A 96 6.33 11.99 17.06
CA PHE A 96 7.07 11.12 17.97
C PHE A 96 7.87 10.08 17.19
N VAL A 97 7.21 9.38 16.27
CA VAL A 97 7.84 8.37 15.41
C VAL A 97 8.95 8.99 14.57
N TYR A 98 8.69 10.12 13.89
CA TYR A 98 9.69 10.77 13.04
C TYR A 98 10.89 11.29 13.85
N LYS A 99 10.67 11.80 15.07
CA LYS A 99 11.74 12.19 15.98
C LYS A 99 12.65 11.00 16.34
N LYS A 100 12.08 9.82 16.52
CA LYS A 100 12.81 8.60 16.89
C LYS A 100 13.42 7.85 15.70
N THR A 101 13.08 8.22 14.46
CA THR A 101 13.56 7.52 13.27
C THR A 101 14.28 8.46 12.31
N ILE A 102 13.57 9.40 11.69
CA ILE A 102 14.11 10.33 10.69
C ILE A 102 15.19 11.24 11.28
N PHE A 103 14.95 11.81 12.47
CA PHE A 103 15.93 12.71 13.10
C PHE A 103 17.18 11.95 13.56
N ASP A 104 17.01 10.78 14.18
CA ASP A 104 18.12 9.92 14.58
C ASP A 104 18.92 9.43 13.37
N LEU A 105 18.26 9.09 12.26
CA LEU A 105 18.91 8.77 11.00
C LEU A 105 19.73 9.96 10.47
N SER A 106 19.16 11.17 10.49
CA SER A 106 19.84 12.37 9.99
C SER A 106 21.08 12.77 10.81
N ASN A 107 21.06 12.52 12.13
CA ASN A 107 22.16 12.89 13.02
C ASN A 107 23.29 11.84 13.05
N ASN A 108 22.96 10.56 12.88
CA ASN A 108 23.96 9.46 12.94
C ASN A 108 24.80 9.32 11.67
N ASP A 109 24.38 9.90 10.54
CA ASP A 109 25.23 10.00 9.34
C ASP A 109 26.39 11.01 9.52
N ASN A 110 26.32 11.90 10.53
CA ASN A 110 27.40 12.85 10.86
C ASN A 110 28.42 12.29 11.87
N ASN A 111 28.16 11.13 12.49
CA ASN A 111 29.06 10.53 13.48
C ASN A 111 29.93 9.45 12.82
N THR A 112 31.24 9.67 12.86
CA THR A 112 32.32 8.86 12.27
C THR A 112 32.30 7.36 12.66
N MET A 113 31.53 6.97 13.69
CA MET A 113 31.40 5.57 14.15
C MET A 113 30.58 4.68 13.20
N THR A 114 29.66 5.25 12.41
CA THR A 114 28.80 4.50 11.47
C THR A 114 29.56 4.02 10.23
N ASN A 115 30.75 4.56 9.99
CA ASN A 115 31.62 4.21 8.86
C ASN A 115 32.26 2.82 8.96
N ILE A 116 32.27 2.20 10.16
CA ILE A 116 32.90 0.89 10.36
C ILE A 116 31.91 -0.27 10.04
N MET A 117 30.60 -0.04 10.13
CA MET A 117 29.57 -1.02 9.72
C MET A 117 29.18 -0.93 8.22
N THR A 118 29.57 0.15 7.53
CA THR A 118 29.26 0.40 6.11
C THR A 118 30.18 -0.34 5.12
N LEU A 119 31.12 -1.16 5.62
CA LEU A 119 32.03 -1.94 4.78
C LEU A 119 31.36 -3.16 4.11
N ASN A 120 30.12 -3.51 4.47
CA ASN A 120 29.35 -4.50 3.71
C ASN A 120 28.55 -3.83 2.61
N ASN A 121 29.16 -3.84 1.42
CA ASN A 121 28.59 -3.57 0.11
C ASN A 121 27.16 -4.12 -0.02
N HIS A 122 26.18 -3.26 -0.24
CA HIS A 122 24.96 -3.45 -1.06
C HIS A 122 24.24 -2.10 -1.19
N SER A 123 24.95 -1.09 -1.73
CA SER A 123 24.31 0.19 -2.06
C SER A 123 23.33 -0.02 -3.21
N ILE A 124 22.07 0.31 -2.99
CA ILE A 124 21.07 0.35 -4.04
C ILE A 124 21.41 1.50 -5.00
N VAL A 125 21.68 1.15 -6.25
CA VAL A 125 21.77 2.13 -7.34
C VAL A 125 20.41 2.18 -8.03
N ILE A 126 19.56 3.11 -7.59
CA ILE A 126 18.30 3.47 -8.26
C ILE A 126 18.32 4.99 -8.42
N ASP A 127 17.85 5.46 -9.57
CA ASP A 127 17.66 6.87 -9.85
C ASP A 127 16.62 7.50 -8.91
N GLU A 128 16.85 8.73 -8.44
CA GLU A 128 15.98 9.35 -7.43
C GLU A 128 14.55 9.58 -7.94
N ASP A 129 14.40 9.98 -9.21
CA ASP A 129 13.08 10.17 -9.83
C ASP A 129 12.37 8.84 -10.01
N GLU A 130 13.11 7.80 -10.42
CA GLU A 130 12.60 6.44 -10.54
C GLU A 130 12.17 5.85 -9.18
N CYS A 131 12.94 6.10 -8.13
CA CYS A 131 12.63 5.70 -6.76
C CYS A 131 11.37 6.41 -6.25
N ARG A 132 11.28 7.72 -6.46
CA ARG A 132 10.12 8.53 -6.10
C ARG A 132 8.86 8.06 -6.85
N ALA A 133 8.96 7.82 -8.15
CA ALA A 133 7.87 7.30 -8.95
C ALA A 133 7.39 5.92 -8.44
N LEU A 134 8.32 5.05 -8.04
CA LEU A 134 8.00 3.75 -7.43
C LEU A 134 7.20 3.94 -6.13
N PHE A 135 7.67 4.79 -5.21
CA PHE A 135 6.98 5.01 -3.93
C PHE A 135 5.61 5.67 -4.09
N LEU A 136 5.45 6.60 -5.04
CA LEU A 136 4.14 7.15 -5.39
C LEU A 136 3.17 6.06 -5.88
N LYS A 137 3.64 5.14 -6.73
CA LYS A 137 2.82 4.01 -7.20
C LYS A 137 2.45 3.06 -6.06
N ILE A 138 3.40 2.72 -5.19
CA ILE A 138 3.15 1.89 -3.99
C ILE A 138 2.06 2.55 -3.14
N SER A 139 2.19 3.84 -2.83
CA SER A 139 1.23 4.59 -2.03
C SER A 139 -0.17 4.57 -2.64
N LYS A 140 -0.27 4.81 -3.96
CA LYS A 140 -1.54 4.78 -4.70
C LYS A 140 -2.21 3.41 -4.60
N ILE A 141 -1.46 2.34 -4.89
CA ILE A 141 -1.98 0.97 -4.82
C ILE A 141 -2.46 0.64 -3.41
N MET A 142 -1.65 0.95 -2.39
CA MET A 142 -1.99 0.71 -0.98
C MET A 142 -3.31 1.39 -0.58
N ASN A 143 -3.46 2.67 -0.90
CA ASN A 143 -4.66 3.43 -0.57
C ASN A 143 -5.91 2.84 -1.25
N VAL A 144 -5.77 2.44 -2.51
CA VAL A 144 -6.86 1.86 -3.29
C VAL A 144 -7.22 0.48 -2.78
N ILE A 145 -6.27 -0.45 -2.64
CA ILE A 145 -6.58 -1.84 -2.26
C ILE A 145 -7.07 -1.97 -0.81
N PHE A 146 -6.61 -1.12 0.10
CA PHE A 146 -7.07 -1.18 1.49
C PHE A 146 -8.35 -0.39 1.74
N HIS A 147 -8.73 0.48 0.82
CA HIS A 147 -9.98 1.24 0.84
C HIS A 147 -10.29 1.79 2.25
N PHE A 148 -9.37 2.59 2.79
CA PHE A 148 -9.46 3.10 4.17
C PHE A 148 -10.67 4.00 4.43
N SER A 149 -11.30 4.56 3.40
CA SER A 149 -12.54 5.33 3.50
C SER A 149 -13.76 4.47 3.81
N ASN A 150 -13.72 3.17 3.52
CA ASN A 150 -14.86 2.27 3.70
C ASN A 150 -14.87 1.66 5.11
N THR A 151 -15.86 2.04 5.91
CA THR A 151 -16.06 1.56 7.28
C THR A 151 -16.61 0.13 7.34
N ASN A 152 -17.19 -0.38 6.27
CA ASN A 152 -17.72 -1.76 6.20
C ASN A 152 -16.60 -2.80 6.03
N ILE A 153 -15.41 -2.36 5.61
CA ILE A 153 -14.23 -3.21 5.56
C ILE A 153 -13.57 -3.12 6.96
N THR A 154 -13.50 -4.24 7.67
CA THR A 154 -12.92 -4.31 9.03
C THR A 154 -11.39 -4.39 8.99
N PHE A 155 -10.74 -4.38 10.16
CA PHE A 155 -9.32 -4.66 10.27
C PHE A 155 -8.96 -6.05 9.69
N TYR A 156 -9.72 -7.09 10.04
CA TYR A 156 -9.45 -8.46 9.60
C TYR A 156 -9.59 -8.60 8.08
N ASN A 157 -10.57 -7.94 7.48
CA ASN A 157 -10.75 -7.87 6.03
C ASN A 157 -9.52 -7.25 5.35
N ARG A 158 -8.98 -6.15 5.90
CA ARG A 158 -7.73 -5.56 5.40
C ARG A 158 -6.52 -6.44 5.62
N LYS A 159 -6.48 -7.21 6.71
CA LYS A 159 -5.42 -8.19 6.92
C LYS A 159 -5.44 -9.27 5.82
N ILE A 160 -6.61 -9.80 5.48
CA ILE A 160 -6.76 -10.73 4.34
C ILE A 160 -6.25 -10.07 3.05
N ILE A 161 -6.61 -8.80 2.81
CA ILE A 161 -6.12 -8.07 1.63
C ILE A 161 -4.60 -7.96 1.62
N CYS A 162 -3.99 -7.67 2.76
CA CYS A 162 -2.56 -7.59 2.93
C CYS A 162 -1.87 -8.94 2.66
N ASP A 163 -2.42 -10.01 3.21
CA ASP A 163 -1.82 -11.34 3.14
C ASP A 163 -1.92 -11.93 1.73
N VAL A 164 -3.07 -11.73 1.07
CA VAL A 164 -3.41 -12.37 -0.21
C VAL A 164 -3.09 -11.50 -1.43
N TYR A 165 -3.40 -10.21 -1.40
CA TYR A 165 -3.41 -9.37 -2.61
C TYR A 165 -2.26 -8.37 -2.70
N LEU A 166 -1.78 -7.81 -1.58
CA LEU A 166 -0.80 -6.71 -1.59
C LEU A 166 0.44 -7.01 -2.45
N GLU A 167 1.07 -8.16 -2.22
CA GLU A 167 2.27 -8.59 -2.96
C GLU A 167 2.01 -8.71 -4.46
N ARG A 168 0.88 -9.34 -4.82
CA ARG A 168 0.49 -9.57 -6.21
C ARG A 168 0.24 -8.25 -6.93
N PHE A 169 -0.48 -7.31 -6.30
CA PHE A 169 -0.72 -5.98 -6.88
C PHE A 169 0.59 -5.19 -7.04
N LEU A 170 1.46 -5.19 -6.02
CA LEU A 170 2.73 -4.47 -6.08
C LEU A 170 3.68 -5.04 -7.15
N TRP A 171 3.68 -6.36 -7.34
CA TRP A 171 4.45 -7.01 -8.40
C TRP A 171 4.02 -6.56 -9.81
N HIS A 172 2.76 -6.19 -9.98
CA HIS A 172 2.19 -5.71 -11.24
C HIS A 172 2.06 -4.18 -11.31
N ALA A 173 2.58 -3.44 -10.33
CA ALA A 173 2.38 -1.99 -10.17
C ALA A 173 2.74 -1.14 -11.40
N GLN A 174 3.69 -1.59 -12.24
CA GLN A 174 4.10 -0.85 -13.43
C GLN A 174 3.00 -0.75 -14.50
N ASN A 175 2.11 -1.73 -14.59
CA ASN A 175 1.14 -1.86 -15.68
C ASN A 175 -0.33 -1.79 -15.22
N MET A 176 -0.57 -1.44 -13.95
CA MET A 176 -1.90 -1.45 -13.34
C MET A 176 -2.59 -0.07 -13.31
N ASP A 177 -2.01 0.95 -13.93
CA ASP A 177 -2.50 2.35 -13.81
C ASP A 177 -4.00 2.49 -14.16
N ILE A 178 -4.46 1.82 -15.23
CA ILE A 178 -5.88 1.82 -15.62
C ILE A 178 -6.77 1.08 -14.60
N SER A 179 -6.32 -0.07 -14.09
CA SER A 179 -7.05 -0.89 -13.11
C SER A 179 -7.18 -0.19 -11.77
N ILE A 180 -6.12 0.52 -11.35
CA ILE A 180 -6.16 1.36 -10.16
C ILE A 180 -7.17 2.49 -10.34
N SER A 181 -7.24 3.10 -11.53
CA SER A 181 -8.23 4.13 -11.85
C SER A 181 -9.66 3.57 -11.84
N TYR A 182 -9.88 2.36 -12.36
CA TYR A 182 -11.17 1.68 -12.28
C TYR A 182 -11.60 1.45 -10.83
N LEU A 183 -10.72 0.90 -10.00
CA LEU A 183 -10.99 0.68 -8.59
C LEU A 183 -11.34 1.99 -7.86
N GLU A 184 -10.59 3.07 -8.10
CA GLU A 184 -10.87 4.39 -7.52
C GLU A 184 -12.28 4.88 -7.86
N ILE A 185 -12.71 4.75 -9.13
CA ILE A 185 -14.03 5.20 -9.56
C ILE A 185 -15.14 4.32 -9.00
N ILE A 186 -14.95 3.00 -8.99
CA ILE A 186 -15.93 2.07 -8.41
C ILE A 186 -16.12 2.39 -6.92
N GLN A 187 -15.03 2.62 -6.19
CA GLN A 187 -15.06 3.00 -4.77
C GLN A 187 -15.80 4.32 -4.50
N GLN A 188 -15.82 5.24 -5.47
CA GLN A 188 -16.56 6.50 -5.37
C GLN A 188 -18.05 6.35 -5.73
N LYS A 189 -18.36 5.48 -6.69
CA LYS A 189 -19.73 5.30 -7.20
C LYS A 189 -20.56 4.29 -6.42
N ILE A 190 -19.91 3.29 -5.81
CA ILE A 190 -20.59 2.15 -5.20
C ILE A 190 -20.10 1.91 -3.78
N GLU A 191 -21.04 1.75 -2.85
CA GLU A 191 -20.74 1.26 -1.51
C GLU A 191 -20.49 -0.26 -1.56
N LEU A 192 -19.22 -0.64 -1.40
CA LEU A 192 -18.79 -2.04 -1.54
C LEU A 192 -18.79 -2.77 -0.20
N GLN A 193 -19.49 -3.90 -0.13
CA GLN A 193 -19.28 -4.89 0.93
C GLN A 193 -18.00 -5.68 0.67
N PHE A 194 -17.41 -6.25 1.72
CA PHE A 194 -16.08 -6.86 1.63
C PHE A 194 -16.05 -8.04 0.65
N GLU A 195 -17.07 -8.88 0.62
CA GLU A 195 -17.13 -10.08 -0.21
C GLU A 195 -17.07 -9.72 -1.70
N ILE A 196 -17.85 -8.71 -2.11
CA ILE A 196 -17.88 -8.19 -3.48
C ILE A 196 -16.55 -7.52 -3.82
N TYR A 197 -16.00 -6.76 -2.87
CA TYR A 197 -14.73 -6.07 -3.07
C TYR A 197 -13.56 -7.04 -3.22
N GLU A 198 -13.51 -8.09 -2.40
CA GLU A 198 -12.52 -9.14 -2.49
C GLU A 198 -12.59 -9.86 -3.84
N GLU A 199 -13.78 -10.21 -4.30
CA GLU A 199 -13.97 -10.85 -5.60
C GLU A 199 -13.50 -9.94 -6.75
N LEU A 200 -13.79 -8.63 -6.67
CA LEU A 200 -13.32 -7.64 -7.63
C LEU A 200 -11.79 -7.56 -7.68
N LEU A 201 -11.14 -7.48 -6.50
CA LEU A 201 -9.68 -7.48 -6.42
C LEU A 201 -9.09 -8.75 -7.02
N LYS A 202 -9.68 -9.92 -6.70
CA LYS A 202 -9.27 -11.23 -7.19
C LYS A 202 -9.36 -11.33 -8.73
N GLU A 203 -10.49 -10.97 -9.33
CA GLU A 203 -10.65 -11.07 -10.79
C GLU A 203 -9.73 -10.10 -11.54
N ILE A 204 -9.51 -8.89 -11.01
CA ILE A 204 -8.55 -7.94 -11.58
C ILE A 204 -7.13 -8.52 -11.54
N ILE A 205 -6.67 -9.02 -10.39
CA ILE A 205 -5.29 -9.52 -10.29
C ILE A 205 -5.07 -10.79 -11.13
N GLU A 206 -6.03 -11.71 -11.13
CA GLU A 206 -5.93 -12.94 -11.91
C GLU A 206 -5.88 -12.66 -13.41
N LYS A 207 -6.54 -11.60 -13.89
CA LYS A 207 -6.40 -11.15 -15.29
C LYS A 207 -4.95 -10.82 -15.64
N TYR A 208 -4.25 -10.06 -14.79
CA TYR A 208 -2.84 -9.69 -15.02
C TYR A 208 -1.91 -10.89 -14.97
N GLU A 209 -2.17 -11.85 -14.07
CA GLU A 209 -1.39 -13.08 -13.97
C GLU A 209 -1.61 -14.02 -15.17
N ARG A 210 -2.85 -14.15 -15.65
CA ARG A 210 -3.19 -14.91 -16.87
C ARG A 210 -2.56 -14.30 -18.11
N GLN A 211 -2.60 -12.97 -18.23
CA GLN A 211 -1.94 -12.26 -19.33
C GLN A 211 -0.44 -12.58 -19.36
N ARG A 212 0.28 -12.47 -18.23
CA ARG A 212 1.70 -12.79 -18.16
C ARG A 212 2.06 -14.21 -18.63
N LYS A 213 1.24 -15.22 -18.35
CA LYS A 213 1.45 -16.61 -18.81
C LYS A 213 1.39 -16.73 -20.34
N ASN A 214 0.55 -15.90 -20.99
CA ASN A 214 0.39 -15.88 -22.44
C ASN A 214 1.42 -14.95 -23.13
N THR A 215 1.93 -13.95 -22.41
CA THR A 215 2.83 -12.90 -22.91
C THR A 215 4.32 -13.26 -22.91
N LYS A 216 4.68 -14.47 -23.36
CA LYS A 216 5.99 -14.66 -24.03
C LYS A 216 5.93 -14.28 -25.53
N ARG A 217 4.77 -13.83 -26.04
CA ARG A 217 4.56 -13.61 -27.49
C ARG A 217 4.01 -12.25 -27.95
N ILE A 218 3.54 -11.34 -27.09
CA ILE A 218 2.90 -10.09 -27.59
C ILE A 218 3.32 -8.89 -26.74
N MET A 219 4.07 -7.95 -27.33
CA MET A 219 4.42 -6.69 -26.67
C MET A 219 3.16 -5.96 -26.19
N ASN A 220 3.10 -5.62 -24.89
CA ASN A 220 2.09 -4.75 -24.32
C ASN A 220 2.16 -3.37 -24.99
N LYS A 221 1.13 -2.97 -25.74
CA LYS A 221 0.91 -1.55 -26.01
C LYS A 221 0.36 -0.95 -24.73
N ASN A 222 1.23 -0.38 -23.90
CA ASN A 222 0.79 0.43 -22.77
C ASN A 222 -0.01 1.60 -23.34
N LEU A 223 -1.30 1.66 -23.00
CA LEU A 223 -2.15 2.79 -23.35
C LEU A 223 -1.52 4.07 -22.81
N THR A 224 -1.47 5.11 -23.63
CA THR A 224 -1.09 6.45 -23.19
C THR A 224 -2.06 6.96 -22.14
N ALA A 225 -1.64 7.91 -21.30
CA ALA A 225 -2.52 8.49 -20.28
C ALA A 225 -3.81 9.07 -20.86
N SER A 226 -3.76 9.62 -22.09
CA SER A 226 -4.94 10.13 -22.79
C SER A 226 -5.91 9.01 -23.18
N GLU A 227 -5.41 7.90 -23.74
CA GLU A 227 -6.24 6.75 -24.10
C GLU A 227 -6.84 6.07 -22.85
N GLN A 228 -6.11 6.02 -21.74
CA GLN A 228 -6.64 5.53 -20.46
C GLN A 228 -7.80 6.39 -19.96
N ASN A 229 -7.66 7.71 -20.00
CA ASN A 229 -8.71 8.63 -19.58
C ASN A 229 -9.96 8.52 -20.46
N GLU A 230 -9.79 8.41 -21.77
CA GLU A 230 -10.91 8.20 -22.70
C GLU A 230 -11.65 6.90 -22.39
N HIS A 231 -10.92 5.81 -22.17
CA HIS A 231 -11.53 4.52 -21.82
C HIS A 231 -12.29 4.58 -20.49
N VAL A 232 -11.73 5.27 -19.50
CA VAL A 232 -12.39 5.52 -18.21
C VAL A 232 -13.69 6.33 -18.40
N LEU A 233 -13.64 7.41 -19.20
CA LEU A 233 -14.81 8.24 -19.47
C LEU A 233 -15.91 7.43 -20.16
N MET A 234 -15.54 6.63 -21.15
CA MET A 234 -16.48 5.76 -21.85
C MET A 234 -17.15 4.77 -20.90
N LYS A 235 -16.38 4.00 -20.11
CA LYS A 235 -16.93 2.93 -19.26
C LYS A 235 -17.79 3.44 -18.11
N PHE A 236 -17.38 4.52 -17.44
CA PHE A 236 -17.99 4.93 -16.17
C PHE A 236 -18.98 6.09 -16.28
N TYR A 237 -18.98 6.80 -17.41
CA TYR A 237 -19.82 7.98 -17.59
C TYR A 237 -20.71 7.88 -18.83
N VAL A 238 -20.21 7.37 -19.95
CA VAL A 238 -21.05 7.16 -21.15
C VAL A 238 -21.85 5.87 -21.03
N GLU A 239 -21.21 4.78 -20.63
CA GLU A 239 -21.81 3.45 -20.45
C GLU A 239 -22.32 3.22 -19.01
N GLU A 240 -22.61 4.28 -18.25
CA GLU A 240 -23.03 4.18 -16.83
C GLU A 240 -24.22 3.23 -16.58
N PRO A 241 -25.28 3.19 -17.42
CA PRO A 241 -26.36 2.22 -17.24
C PRO A 241 -25.87 0.76 -17.37
N ILE A 242 -24.99 0.50 -18.34
CA ILE A 242 -24.42 -0.83 -18.60
C ILE A 242 -23.47 -1.21 -17.46
N PHE A 243 -22.68 -0.26 -16.97
CA PHE A 243 -21.83 -0.42 -15.79
C PHE A 243 -22.64 -0.90 -14.59
N ASN A 244 -23.73 -0.21 -14.26
CA ASN A 244 -24.58 -0.56 -13.13
C ASN A 244 -25.25 -1.93 -13.33
N GLU A 245 -25.77 -2.20 -14.53
CA GLU A 245 -26.36 -3.50 -14.87
C GLU A 245 -25.35 -4.64 -14.66
N LYS A 246 -24.17 -4.55 -15.30
CA LYS A 246 -23.11 -5.56 -15.23
C LYS A 246 -22.57 -5.77 -13.82
N PHE A 247 -22.48 -4.71 -13.02
CA PHE A 247 -22.05 -4.81 -11.64
C PHE A 247 -23.09 -5.53 -10.78
N HIS A 248 -24.38 -5.20 -10.95
CA HIS A 248 -25.48 -5.79 -10.16
C HIS A 248 -25.91 -7.19 -10.63
N GLU A 249 -25.59 -7.60 -11.86
CA GLU A 249 -25.70 -8.99 -12.33
C GLU A 249 -24.94 -9.99 -11.44
N GLY A 250 -23.94 -9.51 -10.67
CA GLY A 250 -23.21 -10.31 -9.68
C GLY A 250 -22.14 -11.24 -10.25
N ASN A 251 -21.94 -11.26 -11.58
CA ASN A 251 -20.85 -12.01 -12.21
C ASN A 251 -19.60 -11.12 -12.32
N MET A 252 -18.80 -11.10 -11.25
CA MET A 252 -17.63 -10.22 -11.17
C MET A 252 -16.60 -10.47 -12.27
N LYS A 253 -16.45 -11.73 -12.71
CA LYS A 253 -15.55 -12.10 -13.80
C LYS A 253 -15.97 -11.49 -15.13
N GLU A 254 -17.26 -11.54 -15.47
CA GLU A 254 -17.79 -10.90 -16.68
C GLU A 254 -17.72 -9.38 -16.60
N PHE A 255 -18.01 -8.81 -15.44
CA PHE A 255 -17.87 -7.38 -15.19
C PHE A 255 -16.41 -6.92 -15.41
N VAL A 256 -15.43 -7.60 -14.81
CA VAL A 256 -14.01 -7.31 -15.00
C VAL A 256 -13.60 -7.55 -16.45
N GLN A 257 -14.18 -8.51 -17.17
CA GLN A 257 -13.88 -8.69 -18.59
C GLN A 257 -14.37 -7.48 -19.42
N TRP A 258 -15.59 -7.02 -19.19
CA TRP A 258 -16.19 -5.86 -19.87
C TRP A 258 -15.46 -4.53 -19.59
N LEU A 259 -14.87 -4.36 -18.41
CA LEU A 259 -14.06 -3.17 -18.09
C LEU A 259 -12.84 -2.99 -19.01
N TYR A 260 -12.38 -4.04 -19.69
CA TYR A 260 -11.20 -4.01 -20.56
C TYR A 260 -11.52 -4.33 -22.03
N THR A 261 -12.80 -4.31 -22.41
CA THR A 261 -13.25 -4.37 -23.81
C THR A 261 -13.50 -2.97 -24.34
#